data_AF-A0A2D5Z196-F1
#
_entry.id   AF-A0A2D5Z196-F1
#
_cell.length_a   1.000
_cell.length_b   1.000
_cell.length_c   1.000
_cell.angle_alpha   90.00
_cell.angle_beta   90.00
_cell.angle_gamma   90.00
#
_symmetry.space_group_name_H-M   'P 1'
#
loop_
_entity.id
_entity.type
_entity.pdbx_description
1 polymer ?
#
loop_
_entity_poly.entity_id
_entity_poly.type
_entity_poly.pdbx_seq_one_letter_code
_entity_poly.pdbx_strand_id
1 'polypeptide(L)'
;MYRVDPATADILETVDNNQEGGVASSVKIEGLAWDAQNNRLIAFDDNNNLYVDQTLENGNNSSLGSISGLTDVEALEFTRPMNIPGLYRNLATVTVPGAFDRDASHYRNPGPAPAQTITIEAEDYLTTQSPWTLQSDAGASGGQYLEVAPGSGDHYDAVPDGMEVTYAFTVDETGTYRVLGQVHGPDTSSNSFYVSIDGGAWIEFHFDSSVGWIVAEITDGPELTQVTFDLASGQHTMRVRAREDGATVDKWTLTNDPLA
;
A
#
# COMPACT_ATOMS: atom_id res chain seq x y z
N MET A 1 -23.94 4.99 36.42
CA MET A 1 -22.85 4.00 36.70
C MET A 1 -23.41 2.61 36.42
N TYR A 2 -22.64 1.68 35.85
CA TYR A 2 -23.14 0.34 35.49
C TYR A 2 -22.38 -0.77 36.21
N ARG A 3 -23.07 -1.86 36.54
CA ARG A 3 -22.50 -3.05 37.17
C ARG A 3 -22.34 -4.14 36.13
N VAL A 4 -21.13 -4.69 36.01
CA VAL A 4 -20.79 -5.72 35.03
C VAL A 4 -20.59 -7.05 35.75
N ASP A 5 -20.99 -8.14 35.11
CA ASP A 5 -20.53 -9.47 35.48
C ASP A 5 -19.04 -9.59 35.13
N PRO A 6 -18.15 -9.79 36.10
CA PRO A 6 -16.72 -9.83 35.84
C PRO A 6 -16.27 -11.10 35.09
N ALA A 7 -17.12 -12.13 35.00
CA ALA A 7 -16.79 -13.38 34.32
C ALA A 7 -17.21 -13.38 32.84
N THR A 8 -18.33 -12.74 32.50
CA THR A 8 -18.86 -12.72 31.12
C THR A 8 -18.77 -11.35 30.45
N ALA A 9 -18.45 -10.30 31.21
CA ALA A 9 -18.48 -8.90 30.79
C ALA A 9 -19.88 -8.38 30.39
N ASP A 10 -20.94 -9.11 30.75
CA ASP A 10 -22.31 -8.65 30.51
C ASP A 10 -22.70 -7.57 31.52
N ILE A 11 -23.38 -6.52 31.03
CA ILE A 11 -23.90 -5.46 31.89
C ILE A 11 -25.16 -5.98 32.59
N LEU A 12 -25.05 -6.21 33.89
CA LEU A 12 -26.12 -6.77 34.71
C LEU A 12 -27.16 -5.72 35.08
N GLU A 13 -26.73 -4.47 35.27
CA GLU A 13 -27.60 -3.37 35.66
C GLU A 13 -26.97 -2.02 35.27
N THR A 14 -27.81 -1.07 34.86
CA THR A 14 -27.43 0.33 34.70
C THR A 14 -28.24 1.17 35.69
N VAL A 15 -27.54 1.98 36.50
CA VAL A 15 -28.19 2.92 37.43
C VAL A 15 -27.90 4.34 36.96
N ASP A 16 -28.99 5.05 36.65
CA ASP A 16 -29.03 6.48 36.40
C ASP A 16 -28.91 7.23 37.75
N ASN A 17 -27.92 8.11 37.89
CA ASN A 17 -27.66 8.86 39.12
C ASN A 17 -27.74 10.38 38.91
N ASN A 18 -28.55 10.85 37.97
CA ASN A 18 -28.72 12.29 37.78
C ASN A 18 -29.86 12.85 38.65
N GLN A 19 -29.47 13.57 39.71
CA GLN A 19 -30.29 14.61 40.31
C GLN A 19 -30.27 15.82 39.35
N GLU A 20 -31.45 16.38 39.05
CA GLU A 20 -31.71 17.50 38.11
C GLU A 20 -31.70 17.18 36.60
N GLY A 21 -32.88 16.77 36.11
CA GLY A 21 -33.45 17.22 34.83
C GLY A 21 -32.57 17.10 33.57
N GLY A 22 -32.54 15.91 32.95
CA GLY A 22 -31.90 15.68 31.66
C GLY A 22 -32.52 16.45 30.48
N VAL A 23 -31.75 16.55 29.40
CA VAL A 23 -32.08 17.25 28.14
C VAL A 23 -33.38 16.69 27.54
N ALA A 24 -34.35 17.57 27.28
CA ALA A 24 -35.76 17.22 27.02
C ALA A 24 -36.04 16.51 25.68
N SER A 25 -35.04 16.26 24.84
CA SER A 25 -35.21 15.50 23.60
C SER A 25 -33.89 14.89 23.14
N SER A 26 -33.95 13.65 22.66
CA SER A 26 -32.86 12.98 21.97
C SER A 26 -32.33 13.82 20.81
N VAL A 27 -31.03 14.11 20.78
CA VAL A 27 -30.38 14.62 19.57
C VAL A 27 -30.19 13.44 18.63
N LYS A 28 -30.86 13.48 17.46
CA LYS A 28 -30.59 12.56 16.36
C LYS A 28 -29.54 13.20 15.47
N ILE A 29 -28.46 12.48 15.24
CA ILE A 29 -27.44 12.86 14.26
C ILE A 29 -27.74 12.03 13.02
N GLU A 30 -28.20 12.68 11.95
CA GLU A 30 -28.59 12.00 10.71
C GLU A 30 -27.41 11.82 9.74
N GLY A 31 -26.38 12.65 9.87
CA GLY A 31 -25.19 12.58 9.02
C GLY A 31 -23.91 12.93 9.78
N LEU A 32 -22.89 12.10 9.61
CA LEU A 32 -21.51 12.35 10.02
C LEU A 32 -20.63 12.24 8.78
N ALA A 33 -19.86 13.28 8.48
CA ALA A 33 -19.00 13.33 7.30
C ALA A 33 -17.64 13.92 7.63
N TRP A 34 -16.61 13.38 6.98
CA TRP A 34 -15.27 13.94 6.97
C TRP A 34 -15.08 14.80 5.72
N ASP A 35 -14.79 16.08 5.90
CA ASP A 35 -14.37 16.99 4.84
C ASP A 35 -12.85 16.97 4.73
N ALA A 36 -12.34 16.18 3.79
CA ALA A 36 -10.91 16.02 3.57
C ALA A 36 -10.24 17.28 3.00
N GLN A 37 -10.98 18.18 2.34
CA GLN A 37 -10.40 19.41 1.79
C GLN A 37 -10.11 20.44 2.89
N ASN A 38 -10.95 20.46 3.92
CA ASN A 38 -10.84 21.42 5.03
C ASN A 38 -10.42 20.77 6.35
N ASN A 39 -10.14 19.46 6.33
CA ASN A 39 -9.64 18.70 7.48
C ASN A 39 -10.59 18.73 8.69
N ARG A 40 -11.90 18.54 8.44
CA ARG A 40 -12.97 18.75 9.44
C ARG A 40 -13.94 17.58 9.54
N LEU A 41 -14.36 17.28 10.77
CA LEU A 41 -15.49 16.40 11.05
C LEU A 41 -16.75 17.25 11.24
N ILE A 42 -17.80 16.90 10.49
CA ILE A 42 -19.04 17.68 10.41
C ILE A 42 -20.22 16.78 10.74
N ALA A 43 -21.14 17.26 11.60
CA ALA A 43 -22.39 16.58 11.93
C ALA A 43 -23.60 17.50 11.74
N PHE A 44 -24.67 16.96 11.15
CA PHE A 44 -25.92 17.69 10.92
C PHE A 44 -27.14 16.99 11.55
N ASP A 45 -28.16 17.77 11.94
CA ASP A 45 -29.48 17.25 12.31
C ASP A 45 -30.41 17.09 11.09
N ASP A 46 -31.61 16.57 11.35
CA ASP A 46 -32.70 16.35 10.38
C ASP A 46 -33.18 17.63 9.66
N ASN A 47 -32.73 18.81 10.12
CA ASN A 47 -33.04 20.13 9.55
C ASN A 47 -31.79 20.81 8.93
N ASN A 48 -30.69 20.07 8.74
CA ASN A 48 -29.38 20.56 8.26
C ASN A 48 -28.70 21.60 9.17
N ASN A 49 -29.04 21.67 10.45
CA ASN A 49 -28.31 22.49 11.40
C ASN A 49 -26.96 21.84 11.73
N LEU A 50 -25.89 22.63 11.78
CA LEU A 50 -24.53 22.17 12.11
C LEU A 50 -24.39 22.00 13.63
N TYR A 51 -24.07 20.78 14.08
CA TYR A 51 -23.97 20.44 15.51
C TYR A 51 -22.56 20.14 16.00
N VAL A 52 -21.67 19.67 15.12
CA VAL A 52 -20.27 19.40 15.45
C VAL A 52 -19.38 19.98 14.37
N ASP A 53 -18.39 20.75 14.82
CA ASP A 53 -17.36 21.37 13.98
C ASP A 53 -16.01 21.22 14.67
N GLN A 54 -15.25 20.20 14.27
CA GLN A 54 -13.94 19.91 14.86
C GLN A 54 -12.86 19.89 13.78
N THR A 55 -11.79 20.66 14.01
CA THR A 55 -10.60 20.75 13.16
C THR A 55 -9.44 20.00 13.80
N LEU A 56 -8.57 19.37 13.00
CA LEU A 56 -7.38 18.66 13.51
C LEU A 56 -6.21 19.56 13.93
N GLU A 57 -6.34 20.90 13.86
CA GLU A 57 -5.28 21.78 14.35
C GLU A 57 -5.36 21.94 15.87
N ASN A 58 -4.19 21.85 16.51
CA ASN A 58 -4.00 21.80 17.94
C ASN A 58 -4.59 23.05 18.63
N GLY A 59 -5.82 22.95 19.14
CA GLY A 59 -6.23 23.69 20.34
C GLY A 59 -7.08 24.96 20.20
N ASN A 60 -7.78 25.21 19.08
CA ASN A 60 -8.75 26.32 19.01
C ASN A 60 -10.18 25.86 18.61
N ASN A 61 -10.68 24.84 19.30
CA ASN A 61 -12.08 24.43 19.18
C ASN A 61 -13.00 25.52 19.77
N SER A 62 -13.85 26.10 18.92
CA SER A 62 -14.87 27.07 19.34
C SER A 62 -16.13 26.32 19.77
N SER A 63 -16.43 26.24 21.08
CA SER A 63 -17.73 25.70 21.51
C SER A 63 -18.82 26.74 21.28
N LEU A 64 -19.81 26.42 20.44
CA LEU A 64 -21.05 27.19 20.37
C LEU A 64 -22.05 26.63 21.39
N GLY A 65 -21.78 26.89 22.67
CA GLY A 65 -22.64 26.45 23.78
C GLY A 65 -21.88 26.29 25.09
N SER A 66 -22.54 26.64 26.21
CA SER A 66 -22.00 26.47 27.56
C SER A 66 -22.21 25.03 28.03
N ILE A 67 -21.12 24.27 28.15
CA ILE A 67 -21.13 22.95 28.81
C ILE A 67 -20.23 22.99 30.05
N SER A 68 -20.80 23.28 31.22
CA SER A 68 -20.10 23.03 32.48
C SER A 68 -20.13 21.55 32.79
N GLY A 69 -18.96 20.91 32.97
CA GLY A 69 -18.86 19.58 33.58
C GLY A 69 -18.50 18.42 32.65
N LEU A 70 -18.18 18.67 31.38
CA LEU A 70 -17.53 17.68 30.52
C LEU A 70 -16.12 18.18 30.18
N THR A 71 -15.12 17.59 30.85
CA THR A 71 -13.72 17.75 30.49
C THR A 71 -13.38 16.64 29.50
N ASP A 72 -13.19 17.06 28.26
CA ASP A 72 -12.67 16.27 27.15
C ASP A 72 -13.61 15.26 26.46
N VAL A 73 -13.51 15.20 25.13
CA VAL A 73 -14.02 14.11 24.31
C VAL A 73 -12.79 13.36 23.80
N GLU A 74 -12.15 12.60 24.69
CA GLU A 74 -11.07 11.67 24.33
C GLU A 74 -11.68 10.34 23.86
N ALA A 75 -12.50 10.34 22.80
CA ALA A 75 -12.95 9.09 22.17
C ALA A 75 -13.67 9.32 20.83
N LEU A 76 -12.96 9.83 19.83
CA LEU A 76 -13.22 9.47 18.43
C LEU A 76 -11.87 9.20 17.78
N GLU A 77 -11.20 8.17 18.30
CA GLU A 77 -9.96 7.68 17.72
C GLU A 77 -10.31 6.80 16.50
N PHE A 78 -10.20 7.36 15.31
CA PHE A 78 -10.09 6.55 14.09
C PHE A 78 -8.69 5.93 14.08
N THR A 79 -8.47 4.91 14.88
CA THR A 79 -7.27 4.09 14.69
C THR A 79 -7.34 3.50 13.29
N ARG A 80 -6.26 3.65 12.51
CA ARG A 80 -6.06 2.83 11.31
C ARG A 80 -6.29 1.38 11.76
N PRO A 81 -7.25 0.63 11.18
CA PRO A 81 -7.27 -0.79 11.42
C PRO A 81 -5.89 -1.29 10.98
N MET A 82 -5.25 -2.10 11.83
CA MET A 82 -3.90 -2.65 11.65
C MET A 82 -3.51 -2.77 10.18
N ASN A 83 -2.33 -2.25 9.82
CA ASN A 83 -1.71 -2.28 8.47
C ASN A 83 -1.68 -3.71 7.88
N ILE A 84 -2.82 -4.21 7.45
CA ILE A 84 -2.99 -5.37 6.60
C ILE A 84 -3.77 -4.85 5.40
N PRO A 85 -3.07 -4.47 4.31
CA PRO A 85 -3.70 -4.22 3.03
C PRO A 85 -4.72 -5.32 2.67
N GLY A 86 -5.98 -4.94 2.42
CA GLY A 86 -6.99 -5.85 1.86
C GLY A 86 -8.09 -6.39 2.80
N LEU A 87 -8.10 -6.05 4.10
CA LEU A 87 -9.19 -6.49 5.00
C LEU A 87 -10.03 -5.32 5.53
N TYR A 88 -11.14 -5.01 4.86
CA TYR A 88 -12.15 -4.07 5.35
C TYR A 88 -13.30 -4.83 6.02
N ARG A 89 -13.55 -4.59 7.32
CA ARG A 89 -14.79 -5.02 7.98
C ARG A 89 -15.83 -3.93 7.82
N ASN A 90 -16.80 -4.14 6.95
CA ASN A 90 -17.95 -3.25 6.86
C ASN A 90 -18.90 -3.55 8.04
N LEU A 91 -19.14 -2.55 8.89
CA LEU A 91 -20.14 -2.59 9.99
C LEU A 91 -21.38 -1.76 9.63
N ALA A 92 -21.65 -1.54 8.33
CA ALA A 92 -22.80 -0.76 7.90
C ALA A 92 -24.10 -1.58 7.90
N THR A 93 -25.14 -1.01 8.51
CA THR A 93 -26.53 -1.43 8.35
C THR A 93 -27.14 -0.65 7.18
N VAL A 94 -27.69 -1.32 6.17
CA VAL A 94 -28.51 -0.68 5.13
C VAL A 94 -29.97 -0.68 5.58
N THR A 95 -30.57 0.51 5.68
CA THR A 95 -32.00 0.66 5.95
C THR A 95 -32.65 1.34 4.74
N VAL A 96 -33.61 0.67 4.11
CA VAL A 96 -34.53 1.28 3.13
C VAL A 96 -35.96 1.15 3.66
N PRO A 97 -36.90 2.07 3.31
CA PRO A 97 -38.27 1.96 3.81
C PRO A 97 -38.91 0.60 3.47
N GLY A 98 -39.19 -0.20 4.51
CA GLY A 98 -39.85 -1.51 4.38
C GLY A 98 -38.94 -2.74 4.30
N ALA A 99 -37.61 -2.59 4.34
CA ALA A 99 -36.69 -3.73 4.43
C ALA A 99 -35.52 -3.45 5.37
N PHE A 100 -35.13 -4.46 6.15
CA PHE A 100 -34.02 -4.42 7.08
C PHE A 100 -33.14 -5.65 6.87
N ASP A 101 -31.84 -5.44 6.75
CA ASP A 101 -30.86 -6.51 6.61
C ASP A 101 -29.62 -6.25 7.47
N ARG A 102 -29.24 -7.29 8.23
CA ARG A 102 -28.09 -7.32 9.15
C ARG A 102 -27.22 -8.56 8.93
N ASP A 103 -27.53 -9.35 7.91
CA ASP A 103 -26.77 -10.55 7.60
C ASP A 103 -25.48 -10.13 6.88
N ALA A 104 -24.36 -10.25 7.60
CA ALA A 104 -23.04 -9.98 7.06
C ALA A 104 -22.72 -10.84 5.82
N SER A 105 -23.42 -11.96 5.60
CA SER A 105 -23.25 -12.82 4.42
C SER A 105 -23.76 -12.17 3.11
N HIS A 106 -24.59 -11.13 3.21
CA HIS A 106 -25.02 -10.31 2.07
C HIS A 106 -23.98 -9.24 1.67
N TYR A 107 -23.02 -8.94 2.54
CA TYR A 107 -21.85 -8.09 2.26
C TYR A 107 -20.63 -8.96 2.01
N ARG A 108 -20.61 -9.68 0.88
CA ARG A 108 -19.34 -10.21 0.40
C ARG A 108 -18.57 -9.06 -0.21
N ASN A 109 -17.53 -8.60 0.49
CA ASN A 109 -16.43 -7.97 -0.23
C ASN A 109 -16.04 -8.99 -1.33
N PRO A 110 -15.81 -8.57 -2.58
CA PRO A 110 -15.17 -9.48 -3.53
C PRO A 110 -13.97 -10.08 -2.80
N GLY A 111 -13.84 -11.42 -2.87
CA GLY A 111 -12.68 -12.08 -2.28
C GLY A 111 -11.42 -11.34 -2.76
N PRO A 112 -10.37 -11.24 -1.93
CA PRO A 112 -9.12 -10.63 -2.39
C PRO A 112 -8.77 -11.22 -3.74
N ALA A 113 -8.39 -10.36 -4.70
CA ALA A 113 -7.97 -10.82 -6.00
C ALA A 113 -6.93 -11.94 -5.80
N PRO A 114 -7.00 -13.03 -6.58
CA PRO A 114 -6.08 -14.13 -6.40
C PRO A 114 -4.65 -13.60 -6.48
N ALA A 115 -3.90 -13.83 -5.40
CA ALA A 115 -2.52 -13.41 -5.25
C ALA A 115 -1.61 -14.39 -5.98
N GLN A 116 -0.72 -13.85 -6.79
CA GLN A 116 0.30 -14.54 -7.55
C GLN A 116 1.64 -13.86 -7.30
N THR A 117 2.67 -14.68 -7.08
CA THR A 117 4.07 -14.24 -7.05
C THR A 117 4.85 -15.09 -8.04
N ILE A 118 5.55 -14.41 -8.93
CA ILE A 118 6.39 -14.99 -9.98
C ILE A 118 7.83 -14.62 -9.65
N THR A 119 8.71 -15.62 -9.65
CA THR A 119 10.13 -15.44 -9.38
C THR A 119 10.94 -15.86 -10.59
N ILE A 120 11.93 -15.04 -10.97
CA ILE A 120 12.82 -15.26 -12.10
C ILE A 120 14.25 -15.06 -11.62
N GLU A 121 15.06 -16.11 -11.62
CA GLU A 121 16.50 -15.98 -11.33
C GLU A 121 17.17 -15.18 -12.45
N ALA A 122 18.12 -14.31 -12.11
CA ALA A 122 18.73 -13.42 -13.08
C ALA A 122 19.52 -14.19 -14.15
N GLU A 123 20.06 -15.36 -13.80
CA GLU A 123 20.76 -16.28 -14.69
C GLU A 123 19.83 -17.06 -15.65
N ASP A 124 18.52 -17.11 -15.38
CA ASP A 124 17.51 -17.79 -16.21
C ASP A 124 16.97 -16.86 -17.32
N TYR A 125 17.87 -16.10 -17.95
CA TYR A 125 17.51 -15.20 -19.05
C TYR A 125 17.24 -15.94 -20.37
N LEU A 126 16.37 -15.37 -21.20
CA LEU A 126 16.12 -15.83 -22.57
C LEU A 126 17.25 -15.43 -23.52
N THR A 127 17.70 -14.18 -23.43
CA THR A 127 18.85 -13.67 -24.20
C THR A 127 19.63 -12.67 -23.35
N THR A 128 20.92 -12.54 -23.64
CA THR A 128 21.81 -11.58 -23.00
C THR A 128 22.75 -10.96 -24.03
N GLN A 129 23.12 -9.71 -23.81
CA GLN A 129 24.08 -8.98 -24.63
C GLN A 129 25.12 -8.34 -23.74
N SER A 130 26.36 -8.24 -24.22
CA SER A 130 27.41 -7.46 -23.54
C SER A 130 26.89 -6.05 -23.21
N PRO A 131 27.14 -5.53 -21.99
CA PRO A 131 28.18 -5.93 -21.05
C PRO A 131 27.73 -6.81 -19.89
N TRP A 132 26.53 -7.41 -19.94
CA TRP A 132 26.08 -8.31 -18.88
C TRP A 132 26.99 -9.53 -18.76
N THR A 133 27.43 -9.81 -17.55
CA THR A 133 28.28 -10.96 -17.23
C THR A 133 27.66 -11.77 -16.09
N LEU A 134 27.78 -13.09 -16.19
CA LEU A 134 27.32 -14.01 -15.16
C LEU A 134 28.43 -14.22 -14.14
N GLN A 135 28.11 -14.00 -12.87
CA GLN A 135 29.03 -14.16 -11.74
C GLN A 135 28.53 -15.26 -10.80
N SER A 136 29.32 -15.59 -9.79
CA SER A 136 28.96 -16.56 -8.74
C SER A 136 29.13 -15.95 -7.36
N ASP A 137 28.12 -16.09 -6.50
CA ASP A 137 28.14 -15.70 -5.09
C ASP A 137 27.25 -16.67 -4.31
N ALA A 138 27.76 -17.23 -3.21
CA ALA A 138 26.99 -18.12 -2.35
C ALA A 138 25.85 -17.40 -1.60
N GLY A 139 25.87 -16.06 -1.54
CA GLY A 139 24.78 -15.24 -1.01
C GLY A 139 23.66 -14.96 -2.02
N ALA A 140 23.88 -15.22 -3.32
CA ALA A 140 22.88 -15.08 -4.36
C ALA A 140 21.89 -16.27 -4.34
N SER A 141 20.64 -16.02 -4.71
CA SER A 141 19.67 -17.06 -5.05
C SER A 141 20.23 -17.89 -6.21
N GLY A 142 20.07 -19.22 -6.17
CA GLY A 142 20.68 -20.10 -7.19
C GLY A 142 22.23 -20.16 -7.19
N GLY A 143 22.92 -19.26 -6.49
CA GLY A 143 24.38 -19.16 -6.39
C GLY A 143 25.05 -18.34 -7.50
N GLN A 144 24.27 -17.71 -8.38
CA GLN A 144 24.74 -16.90 -9.49
C GLN A 144 23.95 -15.60 -9.59
N TYR A 145 24.50 -14.61 -10.29
CA TYR A 145 23.83 -13.33 -10.52
C TYR A 145 24.39 -12.67 -11.77
N LEU A 146 23.69 -11.66 -12.28
CA LEU A 146 24.17 -10.83 -13.38
C LEU A 146 24.77 -9.52 -12.89
N GLU A 147 25.89 -9.14 -13.49
CA GLU A 147 26.60 -7.89 -13.27
C GLU A 147 26.75 -7.14 -14.60
N VAL A 148 26.49 -5.84 -14.59
CA VAL A 148 26.93 -4.94 -15.66
C VAL A 148 28.44 -4.77 -15.51
N ALA A 149 29.23 -5.31 -16.45
CA ALA A 149 30.68 -5.39 -16.29
C ALA A 149 31.33 -4.03 -15.95
N PRO A 150 32.28 -3.96 -14.99
CA PRO A 150 32.97 -2.72 -14.65
C PRO A 150 33.56 -1.98 -15.88
N GLY A 151 33.37 -0.67 -15.92
CA GLY A 151 33.80 0.22 -17.01
C GLY A 151 32.88 0.25 -18.24
N SER A 152 31.65 -0.26 -18.13
CA SER A 152 30.68 -0.32 -19.25
C SER A 152 29.40 0.49 -19.03
N GLY A 153 29.33 1.27 -17.95
CA GLY A 153 28.17 2.06 -17.52
C GLY A 153 28.13 3.48 -18.07
N ASP A 154 27.65 4.41 -17.23
CA ASP A 154 27.45 5.84 -17.50
C ASP A 154 26.41 6.19 -18.59
N HIS A 155 25.38 5.35 -18.78
CA HIS A 155 24.31 5.61 -19.77
C HIS A 155 23.19 6.49 -19.20
N TYR A 156 23.53 7.68 -18.72
CA TYR A 156 22.58 8.58 -18.01
C TYR A 156 21.65 9.36 -18.92
N ASP A 157 22.12 9.75 -20.11
CA ASP A 157 21.40 10.69 -20.96
C ASP A 157 20.34 10.00 -21.85
N ALA A 158 20.49 8.69 -22.07
CA ALA A 158 19.58 7.90 -22.88
C ALA A 158 19.73 6.40 -22.59
N VAL A 159 18.65 5.66 -22.80
CA VAL A 159 18.67 4.19 -22.80
C VAL A 159 19.53 3.70 -23.96
N PRO A 160 20.60 2.92 -23.72
CA PRO A 160 21.48 2.45 -24.78
C PRO A 160 20.74 1.48 -25.72
N ASP A 161 21.13 1.42 -26.99
CA ASP A 161 20.64 0.37 -27.90
C ASP A 161 21.47 -0.90 -27.71
N GLY A 162 20.81 -2.01 -27.35
CA GLY A 162 21.46 -3.22 -26.87
C GLY A 162 21.77 -3.19 -25.38
N MET A 163 22.88 -3.82 -24.96
CA MET A 163 23.26 -3.95 -23.54
C MET A 163 22.14 -4.52 -22.68
N GLU A 164 21.43 -5.49 -23.25
CA GLU A 164 20.13 -5.95 -22.78
C GLU A 164 20.19 -7.40 -22.33
N VAL A 165 19.50 -7.70 -21.23
CA VAL A 165 19.08 -9.04 -20.87
C VAL A 165 17.55 -9.11 -20.94
N THR A 166 17.03 -10.22 -21.45
CA THR A 166 15.58 -10.41 -21.65
C THR A 166 15.10 -11.64 -20.89
N TYR A 167 13.95 -11.53 -20.26
CA TYR A 167 13.27 -12.60 -19.55
C TYR A 167 11.89 -12.83 -20.15
N ALA A 168 11.44 -14.09 -20.15
CA ALA A 168 10.08 -14.46 -20.44
C ALA A 168 9.44 -15.02 -19.17
N PHE A 169 8.19 -14.64 -18.91
CA PHE A 169 7.45 -15.14 -17.76
C PHE A 169 5.98 -15.30 -18.09
N THR A 170 5.28 -16.10 -17.29
CA THR A 170 3.84 -16.35 -17.46
C THR A 170 3.10 -15.79 -16.26
N VAL A 171 2.06 -15.01 -16.54
CA VAL A 171 1.10 -14.52 -15.56
C VAL A 171 -0.14 -15.41 -15.67
N ASP A 172 -0.61 -15.95 -14.55
CA ASP A 172 -1.79 -16.80 -14.50
C ASP A 172 -3.04 -15.95 -14.19
N GLU A 173 -2.87 -14.92 -13.37
CA GLU A 173 -3.94 -14.06 -12.89
C GLU A 173 -3.78 -12.65 -13.43
N THR A 174 -4.75 -12.19 -14.23
CA THR A 174 -4.79 -10.81 -14.70
C THR A 174 -4.87 -9.85 -13.51
N GLY A 175 -4.00 -8.85 -13.47
CA GLY A 175 -3.99 -7.88 -12.37
C GLY A 175 -2.89 -6.84 -12.50
N THR A 176 -2.81 -6.01 -11.47
CA THR A 176 -1.78 -4.98 -11.33
C THR A 176 -0.63 -5.53 -10.49
N TYR A 177 0.55 -5.61 -11.08
CA TYR A 177 1.75 -6.19 -10.48
C TYR A 177 2.76 -5.09 -10.11
N ARG A 178 3.44 -5.32 -8.99
CA ARG A 178 4.70 -4.67 -8.62
C ARG A 178 5.84 -5.59 -9.01
N VAL A 179 7.00 -5.01 -9.27
CA VAL A 179 8.22 -5.77 -9.58
C VAL A 179 9.30 -5.37 -8.58
N LEU A 180 10.01 -6.35 -8.06
CA LEU A 180 11.12 -6.16 -7.14
C LEU A 180 12.37 -6.84 -7.70
N GLY A 181 13.51 -6.19 -7.55
CA GLY A 181 14.82 -6.77 -7.80
C GLY A 181 15.52 -7.12 -6.49
N GLN A 182 16.07 -8.33 -6.40
CA GLN A 182 17.12 -8.64 -5.44
C GLN A 182 18.44 -8.18 -6.06
N VAL A 183 18.94 -7.04 -5.58
CA VAL A 183 20.00 -6.26 -6.21
C VAL A 183 21.11 -5.93 -5.22
N HIS A 184 22.28 -5.61 -5.75
CA HIS A 184 23.38 -5.09 -4.97
C HIS A 184 24.17 -4.08 -5.81
N GLY A 185 24.53 -2.97 -5.17
CA GLY A 185 25.31 -1.90 -5.77
C GLY A 185 26.37 -1.45 -4.77
N PRO A 186 27.67 -1.55 -5.09
CA PRO A 186 28.72 -1.19 -4.14
C PRO A 186 28.78 0.30 -3.81
N ASP A 187 28.25 1.16 -4.69
CA ASP A 187 28.23 2.62 -4.54
C ASP A 187 27.09 3.27 -5.34
N THR A 188 26.95 4.60 -5.22
CA THR A 188 25.90 5.41 -5.85
C THR A 188 26.11 5.65 -7.35
N SER A 189 27.14 5.06 -7.94
CA SER A 189 27.37 5.04 -9.39
C SER A 189 27.21 3.64 -9.98
N SER A 190 26.74 2.69 -9.16
CA SER A 190 26.61 1.26 -9.47
C SER A 190 25.26 0.75 -8.97
N ASN A 191 24.19 1.53 -9.11
CA ASN A 191 22.94 1.30 -8.39
C ASN A 191 21.68 1.54 -9.22
N SER A 192 21.77 1.35 -10.55
CA SER A 192 20.61 1.53 -11.41
C SER A 192 20.63 0.73 -12.71
N PHE A 193 19.43 0.51 -13.24
CA PHE A 193 19.16 -0.15 -14.53
C PHE A 193 18.06 0.58 -15.29
N TYR A 194 17.90 0.27 -16.58
CA TYR A 194 16.66 0.55 -17.30
C TYR A 194 15.81 -0.72 -17.40
N VAL A 195 14.52 -0.64 -17.09
CA VAL A 195 13.60 -1.79 -17.14
C VAL A 195 12.39 -1.49 -18.04
N SER A 196 11.94 -2.46 -18.82
CA SER A 196 10.74 -2.34 -19.65
C SER A 196 10.00 -3.67 -19.71
N ILE A 197 8.68 -3.63 -19.52
CA ILE A 197 7.79 -4.78 -19.65
C ILE A 197 6.95 -4.62 -20.93
N ASP A 198 6.85 -5.69 -21.72
CA ASP A 198 6.06 -5.81 -22.96
C ASP A 198 6.21 -4.68 -23.98
N GLY A 199 7.41 -4.10 -24.09
CA GLY A 199 7.63 -3.01 -25.03
C GLY A 199 7.16 -1.64 -24.52
N GLY A 200 6.72 -1.54 -23.27
CA GLY A 200 6.35 -0.28 -22.63
C GLY A 200 7.53 0.69 -22.46
N ALA A 201 7.24 1.87 -21.89
CA ALA A 201 8.26 2.88 -21.60
C ALA A 201 9.39 2.27 -20.74
N TRP A 202 10.61 2.77 -20.95
CA TRP A 202 11.73 2.42 -20.10
C TRP A 202 11.61 3.15 -18.78
N ILE A 203 11.73 2.39 -17.70
CA ILE A 203 11.75 2.86 -16.32
C ILE A 203 13.20 2.99 -15.89
N GLU A 204 13.56 4.12 -15.31
CA GLU A 204 14.87 4.33 -14.68
C GLU A 204 14.81 3.79 -13.25
N PHE A 205 15.23 2.54 -13.07
CA PHE A 205 15.17 1.86 -11.79
C PHE A 205 16.43 2.16 -10.98
N HIS A 206 16.25 2.88 -9.87
CA HIS A 206 17.29 3.13 -8.86
C HIS A 206 17.08 2.27 -7.61
N PHE A 207 18.17 1.89 -6.95
CA PHE A 207 18.16 1.24 -5.66
C PHE A 207 19.28 1.77 -4.75
N ASP A 208 19.19 1.53 -3.45
CA ASP A 208 20.22 1.97 -2.51
C ASP A 208 21.51 1.14 -2.67
N SER A 209 22.67 1.81 -2.61
CA SER A 209 23.94 1.11 -2.48
C SER A 209 24.00 0.36 -1.14
N SER A 210 24.57 -0.83 -1.13
CA SER A 210 24.54 -1.72 0.04
C SER A 210 25.81 -2.57 0.12
N VAL A 211 26.07 -3.16 1.29
CA VAL A 211 27.20 -4.10 1.49
C VAL A 211 26.87 -5.52 1.00
N GLY A 212 25.59 -5.79 0.74
CA GLY A 212 25.11 -7.08 0.25
C GLY A 212 23.71 -6.96 -0.35
N TRP A 213 23.13 -8.08 -0.73
CA TRP A 213 21.84 -8.14 -1.40
C TRP A 213 20.72 -7.43 -0.62
N ILE A 214 20.02 -6.53 -1.30
CA ILE A 214 18.78 -5.93 -0.83
C ILE A 214 17.65 -6.27 -1.80
N VAL A 215 16.41 -6.15 -1.33
CA VAL A 215 15.24 -6.20 -2.21
C VAL A 215 14.75 -4.77 -2.40
N ALA A 216 14.69 -4.32 -3.64
CA ALA A 216 14.20 -3.01 -4.02
C ALA A 216 13.05 -3.13 -5.01
N GLU A 217 11.95 -2.41 -4.76
CA GLU A 217 10.85 -2.29 -5.70
C GLU A 217 11.23 -1.36 -6.85
N ILE A 218 10.84 -1.74 -8.07
CA ILE A 218 11.02 -0.89 -9.24
C ILE A 218 10.15 0.35 -9.10
N THR A 219 10.82 1.49 -9.14
CA THR A 219 10.24 2.83 -9.23
C THR A 219 10.91 3.58 -10.38
N ASP A 220 10.29 4.65 -10.87
CA ASP A 220 10.78 5.42 -12.01
C ASP A 220 11.46 6.72 -11.59
N GLY A 221 12.69 6.88 -12.07
CA GLY A 221 13.51 8.07 -11.89
C GLY A 221 14.08 8.20 -10.47
N PRO A 222 14.98 9.17 -10.28
CA PRO A 222 15.64 9.40 -8.99
C PRO A 222 14.68 9.87 -7.89
N GLU A 223 13.49 10.36 -8.25
CA GLU A 223 12.42 10.70 -7.31
C GLU A 223 11.65 9.46 -6.80
N LEU A 224 11.99 8.26 -7.28
CA LEU A 224 11.37 6.99 -6.91
C LEU A 224 9.85 7.01 -7.14
N THR A 225 9.42 7.47 -8.32
CA THR A 225 8.00 7.53 -8.66
C THR A 225 7.43 6.11 -8.73
N GLN A 226 6.38 5.83 -7.97
CA GLN A 226 5.81 4.48 -7.93
C GLN A 226 5.28 4.08 -9.31
N VAL A 227 5.66 2.87 -9.74
CA VAL A 227 5.16 2.26 -10.98
C VAL A 227 4.51 0.91 -10.69
N THR A 228 3.48 0.60 -11.47
CA THR A 228 2.80 -0.69 -11.45
C THR A 228 2.52 -1.13 -12.89
N PHE A 229 2.40 -2.43 -13.09
CA PHE A 229 2.20 -3.03 -14.41
C PHE A 229 0.89 -3.78 -14.46
N ASP A 230 -0.03 -3.35 -15.33
CA ASP A 230 -1.26 -4.09 -15.58
C ASP A 230 -0.97 -5.23 -16.56
N LEU A 231 -0.96 -6.46 -16.05
CA LEU A 231 -0.61 -7.66 -16.81
C LEU A 231 -1.86 -8.53 -16.98
N ALA A 232 -2.11 -8.97 -18.22
CA ALA A 232 -3.12 -9.98 -18.51
C ALA A 232 -2.63 -11.37 -18.13
N SER A 233 -3.50 -12.39 -18.12
CA SER A 233 -2.99 -13.75 -18.07
C SER A 233 -2.39 -14.13 -19.42
N GLY A 234 -1.25 -14.82 -19.39
CA GLY A 234 -0.51 -15.20 -20.59
C GLY A 234 1.00 -14.98 -20.46
N GLN A 235 1.68 -15.02 -21.61
CA GLN A 235 3.12 -14.78 -21.67
C GLN A 235 3.44 -13.30 -21.79
N HIS A 236 4.46 -12.90 -21.03
CA HIS A 236 4.98 -11.55 -20.95
C HIS A 236 6.50 -11.56 -21.09
N THR A 237 7.05 -10.38 -21.39
CA THR A 237 8.48 -10.18 -21.53
C THR A 237 8.96 -9.02 -20.68
N MET A 238 10.08 -9.21 -20.00
CA MET A 238 10.81 -8.15 -19.32
C MET A 238 12.16 -7.98 -19.99
N ARG A 239 12.55 -6.73 -20.19
CA ARG A 239 13.86 -6.36 -20.72
C ARG A 239 14.54 -5.45 -19.72
N VAL A 240 15.82 -5.69 -19.51
CA VAL A 240 16.65 -4.91 -18.61
C VAL A 240 17.89 -4.48 -19.38
N ARG A 241 18.20 -3.18 -19.36
CA ARG A 241 19.39 -2.62 -20.00
C ARG A 241 20.32 -2.04 -18.95
N ALA A 242 21.62 -2.13 -19.24
CA ALA A 242 22.65 -1.50 -18.43
C ALA A 242 22.43 0.02 -18.38
N ARG A 243 22.56 0.59 -17.18
CA ARG A 243 22.66 2.05 -16.98
C ARG A 243 24.00 2.38 -16.35
N GLU A 244 24.28 1.76 -15.22
CA GLU A 244 25.52 1.89 -14.45
C GLU A 244 26.29 0.57 -14.41
N ASP A 245 27.62 0.62 -14.47
CA ASP A 245 28.48 -0.55 -14.28
C ASP A 245 28.60 -0.94 -12.81
N GLY A 246 28.99 -2.18 -12.54
CA GLY A 246 29.07 -2.72 -11.18
C GLY A 246 27.72 -2.96 -10.51
N ALA A 247 26.62 -2.47 -11.09
CA ALA A 247 25.26 -2.78 -10.65
C ALA A 247 24.95 -4.26 -10.90
N THR A 248 24.44 -4.95 -9.88
CA THR A 248 24.15 -6.38 -9.94
C THR A 248 22.69 -6.70 -9.65
N VAL A 249 22.20 -7.77 -10.26
CA VAL A 249 20.88 -8.35 -10.00
C VAL A 249 20.98 -9.87 -9.91
N ASP A 250 20.40 -10.39 -8.82
CA ASP A 250 20.31 -11.81 -8.49
C ASP A 250 18.97 -12.39 -8.95
N LYS A 251 17.87 -11.67 -8.71
CA LYS A 251 16.53 -12.22 -8.91
C LYS A 251 15.48 -11.15 -9.10
N TRP A 252 14.45 -11.47 -9.87
CA TRP A 252 13.26 -10.65 -10.03
C TRP A 252 12.05 -11.32 -9.40
N THR A 253 11.23 -10.54 -8.70
CA THR A 253 9.95 -10.98 -8.14
C THR A 253 8.84 -10.08 -8.68
N LEU A 254 7.86 -10.65 -9.36
CA LEU A 254 6.63 -9.95 -9.76
C LEU A 254 5.49 -10.43 -8.88
N THR A 255 4.73 -9.52 -8.28
CA THR A 255 3.62 -9.89 -7.40
C THR A 255 2.46 -8.91 -7.49
N ASN A 256 1.24 -9.45 -7.46
CA ASN A 256 0.00 -8.68 -7.27
C ASN A 256 -0.54 -8.83 -5.84
N ASP A 257 0.21 -9.49 -4.94
CA ASP A 257 -0.15 -9.59 -3.53
C ASP A 257 0.16 -8.26 -2.83
N PRO A 258 -0.85 -7.56 -2.28
CA PRO A 258 -0.62 -6.31 -1.56
C PRO A 258 0.11 -6.52 -0.22
N LEU A 259 0.36 -7.77 0.20
CA LEU A 259 1.04 -8.13 1.45
C LEU A 259 2.48 -8.64 1.26
N ALA A 260 2.97 -8.73 0.01
CA ALA A 260 4.30 -9.24 -0.32
C ALA A 260 5.42 -8.22 -0.16
#